data_AF-A0A1E3W2E1-F1
#
_entry.id   AF-A0A1E3W2E1-F1
#
_cell.length_a   1.000
_cell.length_b   1.000
_cell.length_c   1.000
_cell.angle_alpha   90.00
_cell.angle_beta   90.00
_cell.angle_gamma   90.00
#
_symmetry.space_group_name_H-M   'P 1'
#
loop_
_entity.id
_entity.type
_entity.pdbx_description
1 polymer ?
#
loop_
_entity_poly.entity_id
_entity_poly.type
_entity_poly.pdbx_seq_one_letter_code
_entity_poly.pdbx_strand_id
1 'polypeptide(L)'
;MSESVLQHALALVLAGEIYVPRIAIRRVLTKSPVSRSDGLDGLPEDNPLRQLTPRQLSTLSLIVGGSSNKEIARSLNLLESTVKAHVKAILRKLSASNRTQAALIAADLGWPRPSRLSAQ
;
A
#
# COMPACT_ATOMS: atom_id res chain seq x y z
N MET A 1 -19.20 30.94 -18.78
CA MET A 1 -18.92 29.49 -19.00
C MET A 1 -19.95 29.03 -20.00
N SER A 2 -19.56 29.04 -21.28
CA SER A 2 -20.47 29.14 -22.41
C SER A 2 -21.15 27.81 -22.75
N GLU A 3 -22.41 27.90 -23.15
CA GLU A 3 -23.32 26.85 -23.63
C GLU A 3 -22.68 25.86 -24.63
N SER A 4 -21.67 26.32 -25.38
CA SER A 4 -20.90 25.53 -26.35
C SER A 4 -20.10 24.36 -25.75
N VAL A 5 -19.63 24.48 -24.50
CA VAL A 5 -18.82 23.42 -23.87
C VAL A 5 -19.69 22.22 -23.49
N LEU A 6 -20.95 22.47 -23.08
CA LEU A 6 -21.89 21.41 -22.74
C LEU A 6 -22.36 20.65 -23.99
N GLN A 7 -22.62 21.37 -25.09
CA GLN A 7 -22.98 20.75 -26.36
C GLN A 7 -21.86 19.84 -26.89
N HIS A 8 -20.60 20.30 -26.83
CA HIS A 8 -19.45 19.47 -27.23
C HIS A 8 -19.26 18.26 -26.31
N ALA A 9 -19.39 18.46 -24.99
CA ALA A 9 -19.28 17.37 -24.03
C ALA A 9 -20.34 16.28 -24.27
N LEU A 10 -21.57 16.69 -24.59
CA LEU A 10 -22.67 15.77 -24.88
C LEU A 10 -22.46 15.02 -26.20
N ALA A 11 -22.00 15.71 -27.25
CA ALA A 11 -21.70 15.09 -28.54
C ALA A 11 -20.61 14.02 -28.42
N LEU A 12 -19.56 14.26 -27.61
CA LEU A 12 -18.50 13.29 -27.36
C LEU A 12 -19.02 12.03 -26.67
N VAL A 13 -19.82 12.17 -25.61
CA VAL A 13 -20.38 11.01 -24.89
C VAL A 13 -21.31 10.19 -25.78
N LEU A 14 -22.11 10.85 -26.62
CA LEU A 14 -23.00 10.18 -27.57
C LEU A 14 -22.23 9.44 -28.67
N ALA A 15 -21.03 9.90 -29.04
CA ALA A 15 -20.14 9.21 -29.97
C ALA A 15 -19.39 8.01 -29.33
N GLY A 16 -19.61 7.74 -28.03
CA GLY A 16 -18.92 6.69 -27.28
C GLY A 16 -17.55 7.12 -26.72
N GLU A 17 -17.20 8.40 -26.88
CA GLU A 17 -15.96 8.96 -26.38
C GLU A 17 -16.10 9.42 -24.92
N ILE A 18 -15.06 9.17 -24.11
CA ILE A 18 -15.07 9.54 -22.70
C ILE A 18 -14.72 11.03 -22.57
N TYR A 19 -15.72 11.86 -22.28
CA TYR A 19 -15.48 13.26 -21.91
C TYR A 19 -15.01 13.35 -20.45
N VAL A 20 -13.74 13.72 -20.25
CA VAL A 20 -13.18 14.01 -18.91
C VAL A 20 -13.06 15.52 -18.72
N PRO A 21 -13.90 16.14 -17.86
CA PRO A 21 -13.77 17.55 -17.54
C PRO A 21 -12.38 17.87 -16.98
N ARG A 22 -11.77 19.00 -17.36
CA ARG A 22 -10.41 19.38 -16.90
C ARG A 22 -10.26 19.41 -15.37
N ILE A 23 -11.35 19.66 -14.63
CA ILE A 23 -11.39 19.60 -13.17
C ILE A 23 -11.19 18.18 -12.62
N ALA A 24 -11.61 17.15 -13.36
CA ALA A 24 -11.47 15.75 -12.98
C ALA A 24 -10.05 15.24 -13.22
N ILE A 25 -9.34 15.78 -14.23
CA ILE A 25 -7.94 15.45 -14.52
C ILE A 25 -7.05 15.79 -13.32
N ARG A 26 -7.28 16.93 -12.65
CA ARG A 26 -6.51 17.30 -11.45
C ARG A 26 -6.66 16.24 -10.35
N ARG A 27 -7.85 15.64 -10.22
CA ARG A 27 -8.10 14.59 -9.23
C ARG A 27 -7.46 13.26 -9.61
N VAL A 28 -7.30 12.94 -10.90
CA VAL A 28 -6.56 11.75 -11.36
C VAL A 28 -5.05 11.95 -11.24
N LEU A 29 -4.54 13.15 -11.54
CA LEU A 29 -3.11 13.46 -11.39
C LEU A 29 -2.67 13.60 -9.93
N THR A 30 -3.57 14.00 -9.02
CA THR A 30 -3.26 14.12 -7.57
C THR A 30 -3.92 13.05 -6.70
N LYS A 31 -4.75 12.18 -7.27
CA LYS A 31 -5.14 10.91 -6.67
C LYS A 31 -4.91 9.84 -7.73
N SER A 32 -3.77 9.17 -7.58
CA SER A 32 -3.64 7.78 -7.98
C SER A 32 -4.95 7.06 -7.61
N PRO A 33 -5.55 6.29 -8.51
CA PRO A 33 -6.81 5.62 -8.25
C PRO A 33 -6.68 4.87 -6.92
N VAL A 34 -7.73 4.93 -6.12
CA VAL A 34 -7.85 4.11 -4.91
C VAL A 34 -8.04 2.67 -5.39
N SER A 35 -6.94 2.03 -5.78
CA SER A 35 -6.76 0.59 -5.69
C SER A 35 -6.01 0.37 -4.40
N ARG A 36 -6.62 -0.39 -3.47
CA ARG A 36 -6.02 -0.77 -2.18
C ARG A 36 -4.87 -1.78 -2.35
N SER A 37 -4.06 -1.64 -3.39
CA SER A 37 -2.96 -2.52 -3.81
C SER A 37 -1.75 -1.79 -4.44
N ASP A 38 -1.76 -0.46 -4.61
CA ASP A 38 -0.71 0.23 -5.37
C ASP A 38 0.56 0.59 -4.55
N GLY A 39 1.12 -0.39 -3.85
CA GLY A 39 2.48 -0.31 -3.29
C GLY A 39 3.42 -1.39 -3.82
N LEU A 40 2.88 -2.44 -4.45
CA LEU A 40 3.62 -3.63 -4.88
C LEU A 40 3.54 -3.89 -6.38
N ASP A 41 2.74 -3.13 -7.15
CA ASP A 41 2.52 -3.36 -8.59
C ASP A 41 3.71 -2.98 -9.48
N GLY A 42 4.72 -2.29 -8.92
CA GLY A 42 6.03 -2.10 -9.56
C GLY A 42 7.09 -3.14 -9.19
N LEU A 43 6.75 -4.11 -8.32
CA LEU A 43 7.70 -5.15 -7.91
C LEU A 43 7.61 -6.35 -8.88
N PRO A 44 8.73 -7.05 -9.13
CA PRO A 44 8.73 -8.27 -9.94
C PRO A 44 7.66 -9.26 -9.46
N GLU A 45 7.06 -10.02 -10.38
CA GLU A 45 6.04 -11.05 -10.07
C GLU A 45 6.53 -12.02 -8.98
N ASP A 46 7.83 -12.34 -8.98
CA ASP A 46 8.47 -13.24 -8.03
C ASP A 46 8.82 -12.59 -6.68
N ASN A 47 8.44 -11.33 -6.43
CA ASN A 47 8.79 -10.64 -5.20
C ASN A 47 8.06 -11.27 -3.98
N PRO A 48 8.79 -11.74 -2.96
CA PRO A 48 8.19 -12.35 -1.75
C PRO A 48 7.16 -11.47 -1.04
N LEU A 49 7.25 -10.14 -1.18
CA LEU A 49 6.29 -9.20 -0.61
C LEU A 49 4.88 -9.37 -1.19
N ARG A 50 4.75 -9.77 -2.47
CA ARG A 50 3.44 -10.02 -3.11
C ARG A 50 2.73 -11.25 -2.55
N GLN A 51 3.49 -12.18 -1.95
CA GLN A 51 2.93 -13.37 -1.30
C GLN A 51 2.33 -13.06 0.08
N LEU A 52 2.60 -11.89 0.67
CA LEU A 52 2.06 -11.51 1.97
C LEU A 52 0.60 -11.06 1.84
N THR A 53 -0.24 -11.48 2.79
CA THR A 53 -1.63 -10.99 2.83
C THR A 53 -1.67 -9.52 3.28
N PRO A 54 -2.76 -8.77 3.02
CA PRO A 54 -2.88 -7.37 3.45
C PRO A 54 -2.65 -7.17 4.96
N ARG A 55 -3.08 -8.12 5.78
CA ARG A 55 -2.83 -8.09 7.23
C ARG A 55 -1.36 -8.35 7.57
N GLN A 56 -0.70 -9.26 6.85
CA GLN A 56 0.74 -9.51 7.01
C GLN A 56 1.58 -8.30 6.58
N LEU A 57 1.19 -7.59 5.51
CA LEU A 57 1.82 -6.34 5.09
C LEU A 57 1.69 -5.26 6.16
N SER A 58 0.51 -5.12 6.77
CA SER A 58 0.31 -4.19 7.90
C SER A 58 1.21 -4.51 9.09
N THR A 59 1.31 -5.80 9.45
CA THR A 59 2.23 -6.25 10.50
C THR A 59 3.70 -6.02 10.12
N LEU A 60 4.09 -6.29 8.87
CA LEU A 60 5.45 -6.05 8.36
C LEU A 60 5.82 -4.57 8.45
N SER A 61 4.90 -3.66 8.10
CA SER A 61 5.13 -2.21 8.21
C SER A 61 5.56 -1.80 9.62
N LEU A 62 4.92 -2.36 10.64
CA LEU A 62 5.22 -2.07 12.04
C LEU A 62 6.48 -2.80 12.53
N ILE A 63 6.79 -3.98 11.98
CA ILE A 63 8.06 -4.68 12.24
C ILE A 63 9.24 -3.83 11.73
N VAL A 64 9.14 -3.32 10.50
CA VAL A 64 10.15 -2.43 9.89
C VAL A 64 10.26 -1.11 10.68
N GLY A 65 9.15 -0.63 11.24
CA GLY A 65 9.09 0.47 12.20
C GLY A 65 9.70 0.20 13.57
N GLY A 66 10.15 -1.03 13.84
CA GLY A 66 10.76 -1.40 15.12
C GLY A 66 9.76 -1.71 16.23
N SER A 67 8.45 -1.72 15.97
CA SER A 67 7.44 -1.97 17.00
C SER A 67 7.51 -3.38 17.58
N SER A 68 7.35 -3.51 18.88
CA SER A 68 7.20 -4.79 19.59
C SER A 68 5.87 -5.48 19.26
N ASN A 69 5.75 -6.79 19.53
CA ASN A 69 4.50 -7.52 19.29
C ASN A 69 3.32 -6.93 20.08
N LYS A 70 3.58 -6.38 21.27
CA LYS A 70 2.59 -5.71 22.12
C LYS A 70 2.10 -4.40 21.50
N GLU A 71 3.01 -3.59 20.96
CA GLU A 71 2.67 -2.35 20.26
C GLU A 71 1.93 -2.62 18.95
N ILE A 72 2.32 -3.65 18.21
CA ILE A 72 1.63 -4.10 16.99
C ILE A 72 0.20 -4.55 17.32
N ALA A 73 0.06 -5.37 18.36
CA ALA A 73 -1.25 -5.82 18.85
C ALA A 73 -2.16 -4.63 19.18
N ARG A 74 -1.65 -3.64 19.90
CA ARG A 74 -2.37 -2.40 20.21
C ARG A 74 -2.73 -1.60 18.96
N SER A 75 -1.79 -1.45 18.02
CA SER A 75 -1.97 -0.66 16.81
C SER A 75 -2.97 -1.28 15.83
N LEU A 76 -3.02 -2.62 15.76
CA LEU A 76 -3.91 -3.35 14.85
C LEU A 76 -5.19 -3.85 15.51
N ASN A 77 -5.40 -3.58 16.80
CA ASN A 77 -6.48 -4.11 17.63
C ASN A 77 -6.56 -5.65 17.57
N LEU A 78 -5.43 -6.32 17.82
CA LEU A 78 -5.27 -7.77 17.81
C LEU A 78 -4.73 -8.28 19.13
N LEU A 79 -4.88 -9.59 19.38
CA LEU A 79 -4.18 -10.27 20.47
C LEU A 79 -2.69 -10.45 20.13
N GLU A 80 -1.82 -10.39 21.14
CA GLU A 80 -0.38 -10.60 20.96
C GLU A 80 -0.06 -11.99 20.37
N SER A 81 -0.84 -13.02 20.73
CA SER A 81 -0.73 -14.37 20.16
C SER A 81 -1.01 -14.38 18.66
N THR A 82 -2.02 -13.64 18.20
CA THR A 82 -2.33 -13.47 16.77
C THR A 82 -1.22 -12.75 16.03
N VAL A 83 -0.63 -11.70 16.64
CA VAL A 83 0.54 -11.02 16.08
C VAL A 83 1.71 -11.99 15.93
N LYS A 84 2.03 -12.79 16.95
CA LYS A 84 3.08 -13.82 16.87
C LYS A 84 2.84 -14.81 15.73
N ALA A 85 1.59 -15.21 15.49
CA ALA A 85 1.25 -16.06 14.35
C ALA A 85 1.50 -15.36 13.00
N HIS A 86 1.13 -14.08 12.87
CA HIS A 86 1.44 -13.28 11.69
C HIS A 86 2.95 -13.11 11.48
N VAL A 87 3.72 -12.80 12.53
CA VAL A 87 5.19 -12.68 12.46
C VAL A 87 5.79 -14.00 11.96
N LYS A 88 5.42 -15.14 12.54
CA LYS A 88 5.92 -16.45 12.11
C LYS A 88 5.62 -16.72 10.63
N ALA A 89 4.43 -16.36 10.16
CA ALA A 89 4.06 -16.52 8.76
C ALA A 89 4.87 -15.59 7.82
N ILE A 90 5.13 -14.34 8.25
CA ILE A 90 5.96 -13.39 7.51
C ILE A 90 7.40 -13.89 7.41
N LEU A 91 7.99 -14.32 8.53
CA LEU A 91 9.36 -14.87 8.57
C LEU A 91 9.52 -16.03 7.58
N ARG A 92 8.54 -16.95 7.55
CA ARG A 92 8.54 -18.08 6.61
C ARG A 92 8.45 -17.62 5.15
N LYS A 93 7.57 -16.67 4.83
CA LYS A 93 7.37 -16.19 3.45
C LYS A 93 8.55 -15.35 2.93
N LEU A 94 9.24 -14.65 3.81
CA LEU A 94 10.44 -13.87 3.47
C LEU A 94 11.73 -14.67 3.63
N SER A 95 11.66 -15.97 3.95
CA SER A 95 12.83 -16.80 4.27
C SER A 95 13.78 -16.18 5.30
N ALA A 96 13.21 -15.49 6.30
CA ALA A 96 13.94 -14.80 7.35
C ALA A 96 13.98 -15.64 8.64
N SER A 97 15.14 -15.71 9.28
CA SER A 97 15.35 -16.43 10.54
C SER A 97 14.88 -15.63 11.76
N ASN A 98 14.86 -14.30 11.67
CA ASN A 98 14.42 -13.43 12.76
C ASN A 98 13.78 -12.14 12.25
N ARG A 99 13.13 -11.39 13.17
CA ARG A 99 12.41 -10.16 12.83
C ARG A 99 13.31 -9.06 12.24
N THR A 100 14.57 -8.99 12.67
CA THR A 100 15.53 -8.00 12.16
C THR A 100 15.89 -8.33 10.71
N GLN A 101 16.17 -9.59 10.43
CA GLN A 101 16.43 -10.09 9.08
C GLN A 101 15.21 -9.85 8.17
N ALA A 102 13.99 -10.08 8.65
CA ALA A 102 12.80 -9.78 7.88
C ALA A 102 12.66 -8.29 7.53
N ALA A 103 13.03 -7.39 8.45
CA ALA A 103 13.02 -5.95 8.17
C ALA A 103 14.09 -5.54 7.13
N LEU A 104 15.28 -6.16 7.20
CA LEU A 104 16.35 -5.95 6.21
C LEU A 104 15.93 -6.45 4.82
N ILE A 105 15.42 -7.68 4.72
CA ILE A 105 14.93 -8.26 3.46
C ILE A 105 13.81 -7.41 2.88
N ALA A 106 12.87 -6.94 3.70
CA ALA A 106 11.81 -6.05 3.22
C ALA A 106 12.41 -4.76 2.63
N ALA A 107 13.41 -4.16 3.27
CA ALA A 107 14.09 -2.98 2.76
C ALA A 107 14.82 -3.23 1.44
N ASP A 108 15.48 -4.38 1.28
CA ASP A 108 16.15 -4.79 0.03
C ASP A 108 15.14 -5.03 -1.10
N LEU A 109 13.95 -5.54 -0.76
CA LEU A 109 12.82 -5.73 -1.69
C LEU A 109 12.07 -4.44 -2.02
N GLY A 110 12.55 -3.28 -1.58
CA GLY A 110 11.98 -1.97 -1.89
C GLY A 110 10.85 -1.53 -0.96
N TRP A 111 10.67 -2.18 0.20
CA TRP A 111 9.70 -1.73 1.19
C TRP A 111 10.06 -0.32 1.70
N PRO A 112 9.10 0.61 1.77
CA PRO A 112 9.36 1.97 2.23
C PRO A 112 9.89 1.94 3.67
N ARG A 113 11.09 2.49 3.85
CA ARG A 113 11.65 2.70 5.18
C ARG A 113 10.78 3.74 5.88
N PRO A 114 10.34 3.50 7.12
CA PRO A 114 9.59 4.50 7.87
C PRO A 114 10.45 5.76 7.96
N SER A 115 9.98 6.82 7.31
CA SER A 115 10.58 8.14 7.43
C SER A 115 10.58 8.50 8.91
N ARG A 116 11.76 8.68 9.50
CA ARG A 116 11.92 9.20 10.87
C ARG A 116 11.39 10.64 10.89
N LEU A 117 10.09 10.82 10.89
CA LEU A 117 9.44 12.10 11.08
C LEU A 117 8.73 12.05 12.43
N SER A 118 9.34 12.78 13.36
CA SER A 118 8.77 13.36 14.59
C SER A 118 8.10 12.40 15.59
N ALA A 119 8.93 11.94 16.54
CA ALA A 119 8.52 11.79 17.93
C ALA A 119 9.60 12.40 18.82
N GLN A 120 9.63 13.73 18.83
CA GLN A 120 9.82 14.63 19.98
C GLN A 120 9.82 16.08 19.48
#